data_AF-A0A4Y3KER3-F1
#
_entry.id   AF-A0A4Y3KER3-F1
#
_cell.length_a   1.000
_cell.length_b   1.000
_cell.length_c   1.000
_cell.angle_alpha   90.00
_cell.angle_beta   90.00
_cell.angle_gamma   90.00
#
_symmetry.space_group_name_H-M   'P 1'
#
loop_
_entity.id
_entity.type
_entity.pdbx_description
1 polymer ?
#
loop_
_entity_poly.entity_id
_entity_poly.type
_entity_poly.pdbx_seq_one_letter_code
_entity_poly.pdbx_strand_id
1 'polypeptide(L)'
;MRLPLTRLSAVACTAFLLVAAAQTPDTEPTDGATPGQFDLLEAYLPEIEPSDELDGPTLVTGHVDDAEAGVPVIATAWPDPAELADLEVGDKVGVVTIAKTLTDADGNYELVADPDAVKDVVGATEETVNFDVVVPTSEDIANATAATTATLSVKKVSTPSNKVLTDVDVDIAAERPATIDEAATDTATSVRPTASCGSSLVARYDDRPMTAGTSFSTTSKVTTTFQYKKGSESSLGVGFSAKGSAGSFKANGTHKVKSSSATTYDAKKGAHGTFYKKYQDYGKFFNCVVDINGYAVIWYSVSPIGVPHGSYTAKSTSIPTAKHCTRYSGASLTIDKSKAQLWSSGVAIGDKIGIDLSAQTGWSNETRLDIKRTSGTGFLLCGTTDKPEQKSPGRLVAKP
;
A
#
# COMPACT_ATOMS: atom_id res chain seq x y z
N MET A 1 7.67 -48.09 -52.31
CA MET A 1 6.80 -49.04 -51.59
C MET A 1 5.47 -48.31 -51.34
N ARG A 2 4.44 -48.71 -52.10
CA ARG A 2 2.98 -48.47 -52.00
C ARG A 2 2.44 -47.17 -51.31
N LEU A 3 1.94 -46.25 -52.15
CA LEU A 3 0.62 -45.57 -51.99
C LEU A 3 -0.49 -46.66 -51.90
N PRO A 4 -1.69 -46.49 -51.26
CA PRO A 4 -2.75 -45.47 -51.50
C PRO A 4 -3.52 -45.04 -50.20
N LEU A 5 -4.51 -44.14 -50.12
CA LEU A 5 -5.88 -44.19 -50.67
C LEU A 5 -6.65 -42.87 -50.45
N THR A 6 -7.38 -42.47 -51.48
CA THR A 6 -8.44 -41.44 -51.57
C THR A 6 -9.81 -42.00 -51.20
N ARG A 7 -10.67 -41.23 -50.49
CA ARG A 7 -12.17 -41.16 -50.59
C ARG A 7 -12.62 -39.81 -50.01
N LEU A 8 -13.19 -38.84 -50.75
CA LEU A 8 -14.53 -38.68 -51.35
C LEU A 8 -15.73 -38.67 -50.37
N SER A 9 -16.25 -37.43 -50.19
CA SER A 9 -17.66 -36.98 -50.07
C SER A 9 -18.53 -37.34 -48.86
N ALA A 10 -18.99 -36.30 -48.16
CA ALA A 10 -20.42 -35.95 -48.06
C ALA A 10 -20.59 -34.56 -47.44
N VAL A 11 -21.13 -33.61 -48.23
CA VAL A 11 -21.64 -32.32 -47.75
C VAL A 11 -23.09 -32.57 -47.32
N ALA A 12 -23.39 -32.45 -46.04
CA ALA A 12 -24.75 -32.43 -45.51
C ALA A 12 -25.16 -30.97 -45.25
N CYS A 13 -26.04 -30.43 -46.09
CA CYS A 13 -26.76 -29.19 -45.83
C CYS A 13 -27.82 -29.45 -44.76
N THR A 14 -27.54 -29.08 -43.52
CA THR A 14 -28.55 -29.03 -42.46
C THR A 14 -29.18 -27.65 -42.45
N ALA A 15 -30.44 -27.56 -42.87
CA ALA A 15 -31.27 -26.38 -42.71
C ALA A 15 -31.59 -26.20 -41.22
N PHE A 16 -31.05 -25.16 -40.58
CA PHE A 16 -31.48 -24.72 -39.26
C PHE A 16 -32.81 -23.97 -39.40
N LEU A 17 -33.87 -24.54 -38.82
CA LEU A 17 -35.08 -23.80 -38.49
C LEU A 17 -34.74 -22.75 -37.42
N LEU A 18 -34.86 -21.46 -37.77
CA LEU A 18 -34.95 -20.38 -36.78
C LEU A 18 -36.29 -20.53 -36.05
N VAL A 19 -36.25 -21.10 -34.85
CA VAL A 19 -37.30 -20.87 -33.85
C VAL A 19 -36.99 -19.52 -33.22
N ALA A 20 -37.80 -18.52 -33.50
CA ALA A 20 -37.80 -17.27 -32.76
C ALA A 20 -38.29 -17.57 -31.34
N ALA A 21 -37.36 -17.90 -30.45
CA ALA A 21 -37.61 -17.85 -29.02
C ALA A 21 -37.85 -16.38 -28.68
N ALA A 22 -39.03 -16.08 -28.13
CA ALA A 22 -39.27 -14.80 -27.48
C ALA A 22 -38.23 -14.64 -26.38
N GLN A 23 -37.24 -13.77 -26.61
CA GLN A 23 -36.33 -13.33 -25.56
C GLN A 23 -37.22 -12.72 -24.48
N THR A 24 -37.21 -13.32 -23.29
CA THR A 24 -37.62 -12.63 -22.08
C THR A 24 -36.88 -11.30 -22.05
N PRO A 25 -37.53 -10.18 -21.68
CA PRO A 25 -36.86 -8.90 -21.62
C PRO A 25 -35.57 -9.08 -20.81
N ASP A 26 -34.43 -8.87 -21.47
CA ASP A 26 -33.15 -8.72 -20.79
C ASP A 26 -33.38 -7.58 -19.80
N THR A 27 -33.55 -7.93 -18.53
CA THR A 27 -33.43 -6.96 -17.45
C THR A 27 -32.03 -6.39 -17.61
N GLU A 28 -31.94 -5.12 -17.99
CA GLU A 28 -30.66 -4.41 -18.01
C GLU A 28 -29.96 -4.73 -16.69
N PRO A 29 -28.70 -5.22 -16.73
CA PRO A 29 -27.94 -5.42 -15.52
C PRO A 29 -28.03 -4.11 -14.73
N THR A 30 -28.49 -4.21 -13.48
CA THR A 30 -28.58 -3.05 -12.62
C THR A 30 -27.14 -2.64 -12.33
N ASP A 31 -26.71 -1.52 -12.89
CA ASP A 31 -25.30 -1.09 -13.03
C ASP A 31 -24.56 -0.80 -11.69
N GLY A 32 -25.07 -1.22 -10.53
CA GLY A 32 -24.43 -0.98 -9.25
C GLY A 32 -25.14 -1.60 -8.06
N ALA A 33 -24.61 -1.34 -6.87
CA ALA A 33 -25.19 -1.80 -5.62
C ALA A 33 -26.63 -1.30 -5.44
N THR A 34 -27.50 -2.16 -4.92
CA THR A 34 -28.92 -1.83 -4.72
C THR A 34 -29.14 -1.04 -3.42
N PRO A 35 -30.22 -0.25 -3.31
CA PRO A 35 -30.54 0.43 -2.04
C PRO A 35 -30.62 -0.52 -0.84
N GLY A 36 -31.15 -1.73 -1.02
CA GLY A 36 -31.22 -2.73 0.05
C GLY A 36 -29.84 -3.23 0.51
N GLN A 37 -28.84 -3.23 -0.37
CA GLN A 37 -27.46 -3.57 0.00
C GLN A 37 -26.82 -2.47 0.84
N PHE A 38 -27.14 -1.20 0.56
CA PHE A 38 -26.71 -0.07 1.41
C PHE A 38 -27.39 -0.12 2.79
N ASP A 39 -28.68 -0.44 2.87
CA ASP A 39 -29.37 -0.65 4.14
C ASP A 39 -28.68 -1.75 4.98
N LEU A 40 -28.22 -2.83 4.34
CA LEU A 40 -27.46 -3.90 5.01
C LEU A 40 -26.07 -3.42 5.47
N LEU A 41 -25.37 -2.61 4.67
CA LEU A 41 -24.08 -2.01 5.04
C LEU A 41 -24.22 -1.02 6.20
N GLU A 42 -25.32 -0.26 6.25
CA GLU A 42 -25.66 0.60 7.38
C GLU A 42 -25.89 -0.22 8.64
N ALA A 43 -26.70 -1.29 8.58
CA ALA A 43 -26.93 -2.17 9.70
C ALA A 43 -25.66 -2.90 10.19
N TYR A 44 -24.73 -3.18 9.29
CA TYR A 44 -23.46 -3.84 9.61
C TYR A 44 -22.47 -2.94 10.36
N LEU A 45 -22.36 -1.68 9.96
CA LEU A 45 -21.46 -0.68 10.57
C LEU A 45 -22.22 0.63 10.82
N PRO A 46 -23.17 0.66 11.78
CA PRO A 46 -24.07 1.82 11.96
C PRO A 46 -23.35 3.10 12.38
N GLU A 47 -22.12 2.97 12.85
CA GLU A 47 -21.35 4.07 13.46
C GLU A 47 -20.64 4.92 12.40
N ILE A 48 -20.67 4.50 11.13
CA ILE A 48 -19.98 5.13 10.01
C ILE A 48 -20.99 5.38 8.91
N GLU A 49 -21.02 6.60 8.40
CA GLU A 49 -21.87 6.95 7.26
C GLU A 49 -21.30 6.33 5.95
N PRO A 50 -22.14 5.74 5.08
CA PRO A 50 -21.72 5.26 3.76
C PRO A 50 -21.09 6.37 2.89
N SER A 51 -20.08 6.01 2.08
CA SER A 51 -19.32 7.00 1.30
C SER A 51 -20.14 7.75 0.26
N ASP A 52 -21.23 7.17 -0.25
CA ASP A 52 -22.14 7.78 -1.22
C ASP A 52 -23.11 8.81 -0.61
N GLU A 53 -23.22 8.83 0.72
CA GLU A 53 -23.97 9.83 1.48
C GLU A 53 -23.10 11.02 1.93
N LEU A 54 -21.78 10.89 1.79
CA LEU A 54 -20.80 11.90 2.20
C LEU A 54 -20.35 12.79 1.03
N ASP A 55 -20.44 14.11 1.20
CA ASP A 55 -19.97 15.08 0.20
C ASP A 55 -18.44 15.33 0.24
N GLY A 56 -17.70 14.66 1.13
CA GLY A 56 -16.28 14.92 1.39
C GLY A 56 -15.34 14.58 0.22
N PRO A 57 -14.04 14.93 0.33
CA PRO A 57 -13.04 14.47 -0.62
C PRO A 57 -12.89 12.94 -0.54
N THR A 58 -12.77 12.32 -1.71
CA THR A 58 -12.43 10.92 -1.84
C THR A 58 -11.14 10.60 -1.08
N LEU A 59 -11.23 9.72 -0.09
CA LEU A 59 -10.07 9.19 0.63
C LEU A 59 -9.19 8.40 -0.32
N VAL A 60 -9.78 7.40 -0.99
CA VAL A 60 -9.09 6.48 -1.90
C VAL A 60 -10.09 5.88 -2.90
N THR A 61 -9.61 5.64 -4.11
CA THR A 61 -10.29 4.89 -5.17
C THR A 61 -9.55 3.59 -5.45
N GLY A 62 -10.24 2.60 -5.99
CA GLY A 62 -9.60 1.37 -6.42
C GLY A 62 -10.55 0.38 -7.06
N HIS A 63 -10.03 -0.83 -7.25
CA HIS A 63 -10.75 -1.96 -7.82
C HIS A 63 -10.53 -3.19 -6.94
N VAL A 64 -11.56 -4.01 -6.80
CA VAL A 64 -11.45 -5.34 -6.17
C VAL A 64 -11.51 -6.38 -7.28
N ASP A 65 -10.42 -7.12 -7.47
CA ASP A 65 -10.36 -8.17 -8.48
C ASP A 65 -11.44 -9.22 -8.19
N ASP A 66 -12.11 -9.69 -9.25
CA ASP A 66 -13.18 -10.69 -9.20
C ASP A 66 -14.41 -10.28 -8.35
N ALA A 67 -14.56 -9.00 -8.00
CA ALA A 67 -15.76 -8.49 -7.35
C ALA A 67 -16.85 -8.10 -8.35
N GLU A 68 -18.10 -8.29 -7.92
CA GLU A 68 -19.30 -7.75 -8.56
C GLU A 68 -19.86 -6.61 -7.69
N ALA A 69 -21.06 -6.10 -8.02
CA ALA A 69 -21.73 -5.09 -7.23
C ALA A 69 -22.08 -5.58 -5.81
N GLY A 70 -21.91 -4.70 -4.82
CA GLY A 70 -22.36 -4.97 -3.45
C GLY A 70 -21.35 -5.67 -2.55
N VAL A 71 -20.06 -5.73 -2.92
CA VAL A 71 -18.98 -6.18 -2.03
C VAL A 71 -18.60 -5.01 -1.10
N PRO A 72 -18.64 -5.19 0.23
CA PRO A 72 -18.27 -4.14 1.17
C PRO A 72 -16.76 -3.87 1.16
N VAL A 73 -16.40 -2.59 1.10
CA VAL A 73 -15.03 -2.11 1.18
C VAL A 73 -14.93 -1.14 2.36
N ILE A 74 -13.99 -1.38 3.28
CA ILE A 74 -13.91 -0.67 4.56
C ILE A 74 -12.50 -0.12 4.78
N ALA A 75 -12.37 1.15 5.13
CA ALA A 75 -11.09 1.74 5.54
C ALA A 75 -10.97 1.81 7.07
N THR A 76 -9.89 1.25 7.61
CA THR A 76 -9.60 1.24 9.05
C THR A 76 -8.28 1.93 9.35
N ALA A 77 -8.33 3.02 10.11
CA ALA A 77 -7.19 3.81 10.55
C ALA A 77 -6.45 3.15 11.71
N TRP A 78 -5.12 3.21 11.62
CA TRP A 78 -4.18 2.76 12.64
C TRP A 78 -3.64 3.94 13.46
N PRO A 79 -3.28 3.72 14.75
CA PRO A 79 -2.52 4.69 15.53
C PRO A 79 -1.20 5.07 14.87
N ASP A 80 -0.64 6.22 15.24
CA ASP A 80 0.68 6.63 14.74
C ASP A 80 1.74 5.58 15.11
N PRO A 81 2.68 5.23 14.21
CA PRO A 81 3.71 4.26 14.52
C PRO A 81 4.47 4.57 15.81
N ALA A 82 4.70 5.84 16.17
CA ALA A 82 5.33 6.21 17.42
C ALA A 82 4.54 5.75 18.67
N GLU A 83 3.22 5.77 18.62
CA GLU A 83 2.36 5.27 19.71
C GLU A 83 2.40 3.73 19.78
N LEU A 84 2.46 3.07 18.62
CA LEU A 84 2.60 1.62 18.55
C LEU A 84 3.95 1.12 19.09
N ALA A 85 4.94 2.01 19.25
CA ALA A 85 6.28 1.66 19.71
C ALA A 85 6.28 1.13 21.15
N ASP A 86 5.37 1.64 21.98
CA ASP A 86 5.29 1.35 23.42
C ASP A 86 4.47 0.08 23.72
N LEU A 87 3.84 -0.52 22.71
CA LEU A 87 3.04 -1.73 22.88
C LEU A 87 3.91 -2.94 23.20
N GLU A 88 3.44 -3.74 24.14
CA GLU A 88 3.97 -5.06 24.46
C GLU A 88 3.18 -6.17 23.76
N VAL A 89 3.79 -7.35 23.63
CA VAL A 89 3.10 -8.51 23.06
C VAL A 89 1.91 -8.87 23.95
N GLY A 90 0.72 -8.91 23.35
CA GLY A 90 -0.56 -9.12 24.03
C GLY A 90 -1.41 -7.85 24.15
N ASP A 91 -0.82 -6.67 23.97
CA ASP A 91 -1.57 -5.42 24.03
C ASP A 91 -2.56 -5.30 22.87
N LYS A 92 -3.72 -4.74 23.18
CA LYS A 92 -4.75 -4.43 22.18
C LYS A 92 -4.40 -3.13 21.46
N VAL A 93 -4.74 -3.07 20.19
CA VAL A 93 -4.61 -1.89 19.35
C VAL A 93 -6.00 -1.36 19.06
N GLY A 94 -6.24 -0.09 19.40
CA GLY A 94 -7.44 0.62 18.98
C GLY A 94 -7.28 1.03 17.52
N VAL A 95 -8.09 0.43 16.65
CA VAL A 95 -8.22 0.84 15.25
C VAL A 95 -9.60 1.44 15.03
N VAL A 96 -9.72 2.41 14.14
CA VAL A 96 -10.96 3.17 13.92
C VAL A 96 -11.39 3.02 12.48
N THR A 97 -12.60 2.54 12.22
CA THR A 97 -13.17 2.57 10.88
C THR A 97 -13.43 4.02 10.50
N ILE A 98 -12.96 4.47 9.34
CA ILE A 98 -13.05 5.87 8.91
C ILE A 98 -13.81 6.06 7.59
N ALA A 99 -14.09 4.98 6.86
CA ALA A 99 -14.90 5.01 5.65
C ALA A 99 -15.44 3.61 5.35
N LYS A 100 -16.61 3.54 4.69
CA LYS A 100 -17.16 2.31 4.13
C LYS A 100 -17.89 2.60 2.82
N THR A 101 -17.91 1.64 1.92
CA THR A 101 -18.65 1.73 0.65
C THR A 101 -18.96 0.32 0.13
N LEU A 102 -19.67 0.24 -1.00
CA LEU A 102 -19.88 -0.99 -1.77
C LEU A 102 -19.18 -0.86 -3.14
N THR A 103 -18.75 -1.98 -3.70
CA THR A 103 -18.29 -2.03 -5.09
C THR A 103 -19.44 -1.82 -6.07
N ASP A 104 -19.13 -1.25 -7.23
CA ASP A 104 -20.01 -1.23 -8.40
C ASP A 104 -19.98 -2.57 -9.17
N ALA A 105 -20.73 -2.66 -10.27
CA ALA A 105 -20.82 -3.88 -11.09
C ALA A 105 -19.47 -4.31 -11.73
N ASP A 106 -18.53 -3.38 -11.84
CA ASP A 106 -17.19 -3.58 -12.38
C ASP A 106 -16.17 -3.76 -11.23
N GLY A 107 -16.59 -3.93 -9.98
CA GLY A 107 -15.71 -4.10 -8.83
C GLY A 107 -14.97 -2.84 -8.39
N ASN A 108 -15.25 -1.66 -8.97
CA ASN A 108 -14.65 -0.41 -8.55
C ASN A 108 -15.30 0.11 -7.26
N TYR A 109 -14.54 0.87 -6.50
CA TYR A 109 -15.04 1.50 -5.28
C TYR A 109 -14.47 2.90 -5.08
N GLU A 110 -15.24 3.72 -4.36
CA GLU A 110 -14.85 5.03 -3.88
C GLU A 110 -15.10 5.13 -2.38
N LEU A 111 -14.05 5.40 -1.61
CA LEU A 111 -14.15 5.62 -0.17
C LEU A 111 -14.06 7.12 0.13
N VAL A 112 -15.05 7.65 0.83
CA VAL A 112 -15.07 9.02 1.37
C VAL A 112 -14.99 8.92 2.89
N ALA A 113 -14.08 9.69 3.50
CA ALA A 113 -13.85 9.59 4.95
C ALA A 113 -14.94 10.31 5.75
N ASP A 114 -15.51 9.61 6.73
CA ASP A 114 -16.46 10.13 7.69
C ASP A 114 -15.77 11.16 8.61
N PRO A 115 -16.20 12.44 8.63
CA PRO A 115 -15.59 13.47 9.44
C PRO A 115 -15.60 13.22 10.95
N ASP A 116 -16.65 12.59 11.46
CA ASP A 116 -16.78 12.30 12.89
C ASP A 116 -15.84 11.15 13.29
N ALA A 117 -15.71 10.13 12.44
CA ALA A 117 -14.73 9.07 12.65
C ALA A 117 -13.28 9.59 12.53
N VAL A 118 -13.01 10.47 11.57
CA VAL A 118 -11.67 11.09 11.40
C VAL A 118 -11.31 11.93 12.62
N LYS A 119 -12.26 12.62 13.24
CA LYS A 119 -12.03 13.40 14.46
C LYS A 119 -11.52 12.53 15.61
N ASP A 120 -12.00 11.29 15.73
CA ASP A 120 -11.52 10.36 16.75
C ASP A 120 -10.09 9.87 16.49
N VAL A 121 -9.63 9.93 15.24
CA VAL A 121 -8.26 9.55 14.85
C VAL A 121 -7.27 10.69 14.98
N VAL A 122 -7.58 11.88 14.43
CA VAL A 122 -6.61 13.00 14.31
C VAL A 122 -6.90 14.17 15.25
N GLY A 123 -8.01 14.12 15.98
CA GLY A 123 -8.45 15.25 16.81
C GLY A 123 -8.72 16.52 16.00
N ALA A 124 -7.98 17.59 16.31
CA ALA A 124 -8.15 18.91 15.69
C ALA A 124 -7.06 19.26 14.66
N THR A 125 -6.03 18.43 14.54
CA THR A 125 -4.83 18.70 13.73
C THR A 125 -4.90 18.00 12.38
N GLU A 126 -4.12 18.53 11.43
CA GLU A 126 -3.88 17.82 10.17
C GLU A 126 -2.74 16.84 10.36
N GLU A 127 -3.02 15.55 10.15
CA GLU A 127 -2.10 14.46 10.45
C GLU A 127 -2.06 13.44 9.33
N THR A 128 -0.92 12.76 9.23
CA THR A 128 -0.74 11.65 8.29
C THR A 128 -1.27 10.39 8.96
N VAL A 129 -2.36 9.83 8.42
CA VAL A 129 -3.04 8.66 8.95
C VAL A 129 -2.74 7.45 8.08
N ASN A 130 -2.17 6.42 8.71
CA ASN A 130 -2.03 5.10 8.12
C ASN A 130 -3.36 4.37 8.24
N PHE A 131 -3.83 3.75 7.16
CA PHE A 131 -5.06 2.98 7.18
C PHE A 131 -4.97 1.79 6.24
N ASP A 132 -5.78 0.78 6.53
CA ASP A 132 -5.91 -0.41 5.72
C ASP A 132 -7.29 -0.42 5.06
N VAL A 133 -7.34 -0.70 3.76
CA VAL A 133 -8.58 -0.98 3.02
C VAL A 133 -8.82 -2.48 3.08
N VAL A 134 -9.98 -2.89 3.59
CA VAL A 134 -10.32 -4.28 3.91
C VAL A 134 -11.55 -4.68 3.09
N VAL A 135 -11.46 -5.85 2.47
CA VAL A 135 -12.53 -6.48 1.68
C VAL A 135 -12.81 -7.88 2.24
N PRO A 136 -14.03 -8.15 2.74
CA PRO A 136 -14.43 -9.49 3.16
C PRO A 136 -14.48 -10.49 2.02
N THR A 137 -14.04 -11.73 2.29
CA THR A 137 -14.13 -12.86 1.35
C THR A 137 -15.00 -13.97 1.91
N SER A 138 -15.60 -14.75 1.01
CA SER A 138 -16.48 -15.87 1.38
C SER A 138 -15.71 -17.16 1.69
N GLU A 139 -14.45 -17.27 1.26
CA GLU A 139 -13.58 -18.41 1.56
C GLU A 139 -12.49 -18.06 2.61
N ASP A 140 -12.18 -19.04 3.46
CA ASP A 140 -11.01 -19.08 4.36
C ASP A 140 -10.92 -18.09 5.54
N ILE A 141 -12.01 -17.44 5.95
CA ILE A 141 -12.06 -16.58 7.18
C ILE A 141 -11.03 -15.42 7.11
N ALA A 142 -10.55 -15.04 5.92
CA ALA A 142 -9.47 -14.08 5.76
C ALA A 142 -9.87 -12.94 4.84
N ASN A 143 -9.83 -11.69 5.31
CA ASN A 143 -10.07 -10.54 4.45
C ASN A 143 -8.95 -10.37 3.41
N ALA A 144 -9.26 -9.88 2.21
CA ALA A 144 -8.26 -9.18 1.43
C ALA A 144 -8.04 -7.80 2.04
N THR A 145 -6.81 -7.30 2.00
CA THR A 145 -6.47 -6.01 2.61
C THR A 145 -5.47 -5.30 1.72
N ALA A 146 -5.41 -3.99 1.74
CA ALA A 146 -4.31 -3.20 1.18
C ALA A 146 -3.99 -2.00 2.07
N ALA A 147 -2.73 -1.83 2.46
CA ALA A 147 -2.31 -0.74 3.35
C ALA A 147 -1.94 0.53 2.58
N THR A 148 -2.39 1.68 3.06
CA THR A 148 -2.07 2.98 2.45
C THR A 148 -2.04 4.10 3.51
N THR A 149 -1.94 5.35 3.06
CA THR A 149 -1.83 6.51 3.93
C THR A 149 -2.39 7.77 3.27
N ALA A 150 -3.10 8.59 4.03
CA ALA A 150 -3.55 9.92 3.61
C ALA A 150 -3.24 10.98 4.68
N THR A 151 -3.14 12.24 4.26
CA THR A 151 -3.08 13.37 5.20
C THR A 151 -4.49 13.89 5.44
N LEU A 152 -4.99 13.78 6.67
CA LEU A 152 -6.38 14.02 7.04
C LEU A 152 -6.49 15.16 8.06
N SER A 153 -7.58 15.90 7.99
CA SER A 153 -8.06 16.79 9.06
C SER A 153 -9.57 16.87 8.96
N VAL A 154 -10.27 17.07 10.08
CA VAL A 154 -11.74 17.18 10.10
C VAL A 154 -12.22 18.23 9.09
N LYS A 155 -11.60 19.41 9.11
CA LYS A 155 -11.92 20.49 8.15
C LYS A 155 -11.79 20.04 6.69
N LYS A 156 -10.75 19.29 6.37
CA LYS A 156 -10.48 18.84 5.00
C LYS A 156 -11.51 17.81 4.55
N VAL A 157 -11.88 16.85 5.41
CA VAL A 157 -12.85 15.81 5.07
C VAL A 157 -14.30 16.30 5.07
N SER A 158 -14.64 17.33 5.86
CA SER A 158 -15.97 17.96 5.84
C SER A 158 -16.18 18.97 4.70
N THR A 159 -15.16 19.24 3.87
CA THR A 159 -15.29 20.24 2.79
C THR A 159 -15.62 19.55 1.48
N PRO A 160 -16.76 19.87 0.83
CA PRO A 160 -17.09 19.26 -0.45
C PRO A 160 -16.02 19.43 -1.50
N SER A 161 -15.57 18.32 -2.11
CA SER A 161 -14.39 18.33 -2.97
C SER A 161 -14.29 17.06 -3.81
N ASN A 162 -14.02 17.20 -5.11
CA ASN A 162 -13.76 16.08 -6.02
C ASN A 162 -12.29 15.60 -6.03
N LYS A 163 -11.55 15.94 -4.97
CA LYS A 163 -10.11 15.67 -4.87
C LYS A 163 -9.89 14.33 -4.17
N VAL A 164 -9.15 13.44 -4.83
CA VAL A 164 -8.61 12.23 -4.20
C VAL A 164 -7.46 12.58 -3.25
N LEU A 165 -7.52 12.10 -2.01
CA LEU A 165 -6.56 12.42 -0.97
C LEU A 165 -5.32 11.53 -1.00
N THR A 166 -5.43 10.33 -1.58
CA THR A 166 -4.29 9.46 -1.91
C THR A 166 -3.83 9.68 -3.35
N ASP A 167 -2.52 9.57 -3.58
CA ASP A 167 -1.94 9.56 -4.94
C ASP A 167 -1.96 8.15 -5.57
N VAL A 168 -2.62 7.19 -4.92
CA VAL A 168 -2.49 5.76 -5.19
C VAL A 168 -3.88 5.17 -5.33
N ASP A 169 -4.13 4.56 -6.49
CA ASP A 169 -5.23 3.63 -6.71
C ASP A 169 -4.90 2.32 -6.00
N VAL A 170 -5.86 1.80 -5.25
CA VAL A 170 -5.67 0.62 -4.41
C VAL A 170 -6.42 -0.56 -5.01
N ASP A 171 -5.70 -1.36 -5.80
CA ASP A 171 -6.20 -2.61 -6.35
C ASP A 171 -6.07 -3.73 -5.31
N ILE A 172 -7.17 -4.46 -5.09
CA ILE A 172 -7.26 -5.51 -4.07
C ILE A 172 -7.56 -6.84 -4.75
N ALA A 173 -6.56 -7.73 -4.75
CA ALA A 173 -6.75 -9.12 -5.16
C ALA A 173 -7.45 -9.90 -4.04
N ALA A 174 -8.74 -10.17 -4.23
CA ALA A 174 -9.59 -10.89 -3.29
C ALA A 174 -10.11 -12.18 -3.96
N GLU A 175 -9.69 -13.34 -3.45
CA GLU A 175 -10.22 -14.61 -3.94
C GLU A 175 -11.65 -14.77 -3.40
N ARG A 176 -12.64 -14.68 -4.30
CA ARG A 176 -14.09 -14.75 -3.99
C ARG A 176 -14.57 -13.72 -2.97
N PRO A 177 -14.59 -12.43 -3.34
CA PRO A 177 -15.15 -11.38 -2.50
C PRO A 177 -16.59 -11.73 -2.11
N ALA A 178 -16.96 -11.53 -0.85
CA ALA A 178 -18.33 -11.79 -0.39
C ALA A 178 -19.19 -10.55 -0.59
N THR A 179 -20.32 -10.69 -1.26
CA THR A 179 -21.31 -9.60 -1.32
C THR A 179 -21.99 -9.42 0.04
N ILE A 180 -22.52 -8.23 0.30
CA ILE A 180 -23.23 -7.94 1.56
C ILE A 180 -24.51 -8.79 1.72
N ASP A 181 -25.13 -9.22 0.62
CA ASP A 181 -26.30 -10.12 0.64
C ASP A 181 -25.92 -11.56 1.00
N GLU A 182 -24.84 -12.09 0.42
CA GLU A 182 -24.29 -13.40 0.81
C GLU A 182 -23.90 -13.39 2.28
N ALA A 183 -23.23 -12.31 2.69
CA ALA A 183 -22.88 -12.09 4.07
C ALA A 183 -24.15 -12.02 4.94
N ALA A 184 -25.25 -11.37 4.54
CA ALA A 184 -26.46 -11.30 5.37
C ALA A 184 -27.27 -12.61 5.45
N THR A 185 -27.13 -13.50 4.47
CA THR A 185 -27.98 -14.70 4.33
C THR A 185 -27.39 -15.98 4.93
N ASP A 186 -26.08 -16.02 5.22
CA ASP A 186 -25.41 -17.19 5.81
C ASP A 186 -25.72 -17.38 7.32
N THR A 187 -26.96 -17.77 7.57
CA THR A 187 -27.53 -18.03 8.90
C THR A 187 -27.34 -19.48 9.37
N ALA A 188 -26.59 -20.33 8.65
CA ALA A 188 -26.61 -21.77 8.84
C ALA A 188 -25.43 -22.31 9.68
N THR A 189 -25.72 -22.62 10.95
CA THR A 189 -25.13 -23.70 11.77
C THR A 189 -23.74 -23.58 12.43
N SER A 190 -23.03 -22.45 12.37
CA SER A 190 -21.72 -22.33 13.07
C SER A 190 -21.83 -21.69 14.47
N VAL A 191 -21.07 -22.25 15.43
CA VAL A 191 -20.99 -21.80 16.83
C VAL A 191 -20.41 -20.39 16.88
N ARG A 192 -21.22 -19.38 17.23
CA ARG A 192 -20.79 -18.00 17.43
C ARG A 192 -19.77 -17.92 18.57
N PRO A 193 -18.47 -17.65 18.32
CA PRO A 193 -17.59 -17.24 19.39
C PRO A 193 -17.96 -15.81 19.80
N THR A 194 -18.29 -15.64 21.09
CA THR A 194 -18.72 -14.36 21.64
C THR A 194 -17.55 -13.42 21.97
N ALA A 195 -17.74 -12.16 21.56
CA ALA A 195 -17.49 -10.92 22.30
C ALA A 195 -16.09 -10.25 22.37
N SER A 196 -15.03 -10.72 21.69
CA SER A 196 -13.85 -9.84 21.53
C SER A 196 -13.04 -10.11 20.25
N CYS A 197 -13.55 -9.62 19.12
CA CYS A 197 -12.67 -9.29 18.00
C CYS A 197 -11.99 -7.93 18.24
N GLY A 198 -10.89 -7.70 17.53
CA GLY A 198 -10.04 -6.52 17.63
C GLY A 198 -8.61 -6.82 17.18
N SER A 199 -7.79 -5.79 17.14
CA SER A 199 -6.37 -5.92 16.80
C SER A 199 -5.52 -6.04 18.05
N SER A 200 -4.46 -6.85 17.99
CA SER A 200 -3.48 -6.98 19.10
C SER A 200 -2.07 -7.28 18.57
N LEU A 201 -1.06 -6.82 19.30
CA LEU A 201 0.34 -7.08 18.97
C LEU A 201 0.71 -8.51 19.40
N VAL A 202 1.11 -9.36 18.47
CA VAL A 202 1.47 -10.77 18.76
C VAL A 202 2.96 -11.06 18.66
N ALA A 203 3.73 -10.21 17.98
CA ALA A 203 5.19 -10.29 18.00
C ALA A 203 5.82 -8.93 17.68
N ARG A 204 7.04 -8.74 18.17
CA ARG A 204 7.89 -7.60 17.80
C ARG A 204 9.09 -8.07 17.00
N TYR A 205 9.45 -7.27 16.01
CA TYR A 205 10.60 -7.44 15.14
C TYR A 205 11.42 -6.15 15.17
N ASP A 206 12.15 -5.97 16.26
CA ASP A 206 12.94 -4.75 16.48
C ASP A 206 14.23 -4.74 15.63
N ASP A 207 14.80 -3.55 15.43
CA ASP A 207 16.08 -3.32 14.74
C ASP A 207 16.14 -3.88 13.30
N ARG A 208 15.06 -3.79 12.50
CA ARG A 208 15.10 -4.26 11.11
C ARG A 208 15.85 -3.27 10.21
N PRO A 209 16.90 -3.70 9.48
CA PRO A 209 17.61 -2.81 8.57
C PRO A 209 16.73 -2.27 7.44
N MET A 210 16.52 -0.95 7.44
CA MET A 210 15.77 -0.20 6.43
C MET A 210 16.70 0.63 5.55
N THR A 211 16.45 0.62 4.24
CA THR A 211 17.13 1.51 3.29
C THR A 211 16.53 2.91 3.32
N ALA A 212 17.31 3.88 3.79
CA ALA A 212 16.92 5.29 3.81
C ALA A 212 17.35 6.02 2.52
N GLY A 213 18.42 5.57 1.87
CA GLY A 213 18.95 6.23 0.68
C GLY A 213 20.07 5.47 0.01
N THR A 214 20.48 5.95 -1.17
CA THR A 214 21.69 5.47 -1.85
C THR A 214 22.47 6.61 -2.48
N SER A 215 23.77 6.40 -2.68
CA SER A 215 24.60 7.23 -3.55
C SER A 215 25.55 6.35 -4.36
N PHE A 216 25.69 6.67 -5.64
CA PHE A 216 26.57 5.98 -6.54
C PHE A 216 27.42 6.97 -7.34
N SER A 217 28.66 6.61 -7.58
CA SER A 217 29.59 7.38 -8.40
C SER A 217 30.56 6.45 -9.11
N THR A 218 30.78 6.66 -10.40
CA THR A 218 31.85 6.02 -11.18
C THR A 218 33.05 6.94 -11.41
N THR A 219 33.04 8.16 -10.87
CA THR A 219 34.08 9.17 -11.10
C THR A 219 34.82 9.53 -9.81
N SER A 220 36.12 9.80 -9.91
CA SER A 220 36.94 10.30 -8.81
C SER A 220 36.67 11.77 -8.45
N LYS A 221 35.87 12.47 -9.26
CA LYS A 221 35.71 13.93 -9.26
C LYS A 221 34.54 14.46 -8.42
N VAL A 222 33.81 13.57 -7.75
CA VAL A 222 32.67 13.96 -6.91
C VAL A 222 32.83 13.47 -5.49
N THR A 223 32.21 14.19 -4.57
CA THR A 223 31.99 13.79 -3.18
C THR A 223 30.50 13.84 -2.92
N THR A 224 29.92 12.75 -2.43
CA THR A 224 28.50 12.68 -2.09
C THR A 224 28.31 12.74 -0.58
N THR A 225 27.21 13.32 -0.12
CA THR A 225 26.82 13.36 1.30
C THR A 225 25.31 13.20 1.36
N PHE A 226 24.85 12.18 2.08
CA PHE A 226 23.42 11.94 2.27
C PHE A 226 23.01 12.41 3.66
N GLN A 227 21.84 13.05 3.73
CA GLN A 227 21.27 13.57 4.95
C GLN A 227 19.82 13.11 5.05
N TYR A 228 19.47 12.56 6.21
CA TYR A 228 18.13 12.14 6.58
C TYR A 228 17.73 12.97 7.79
N LYS A 229 16.98 14.06 7.62
CA LYS A 229 16.73 15.04 8.68
C LYS A 229 15.53 14.64 9.54
N LYS A 230 15.37 15.37 10.65
CA LYS A 230 14.15 15.31 11.46
C LYS A 230 12.95 15.70 10.60
N GLY A 231 11.86 14.94 10.70
CA GLY A 231 10.65 15.11 9.91
C GLY A 231 10.67 14.41 8.56
N SER A 232 11.78 13.76 8.16
CA SER A 232 11.80 12.91 6.97
C SER A 232 10.72 11.82 7.07
N GLU A 233 9.93 11.68 6.01
CA GLU A 233 8.90 10.65 5.89
C GLU A 233 9.40 9.51 5.00
N SER A 234 9.10 8.28 5.42
CA SER A 234 9.39 7.06 4.68
C SER A 234 8.11 6.24 4.55
N SER A 235 7.75 5.82 3.33
CA SER A 235 6.73 4.82 3.07
C SER A 235 7.36 3.44 3.16
N LEU A 236 6.89 2.61 4.09
CA LEU A 236 7.43 1.30 4.38
C LEU A 236 6.39 0.22 4.12
N GLY A 237 6.82 -0.88 3.51
CA GLY A 237 5.96 -1.99 3.17
C GLY A 237 5.29 -2.60 4.39
N VAL A 238 4.05 -3.02 4.21
CA VAL A 238 3.28 -3.82 5.16
C VAL A 238 3.18 -5.25 4.62
N GLY A 239 3.27 -6.24 5.51
CA GLY A 239 3.02 -7.65 5.18
C GLY A 239 1.61 -8.06 5.58
N PHE A 240 0.95 -8.91 4.79
CA PHE A 240 -0.35 -9.48 5.11
C PHE A 240 -0.32 -11.01 5.04
N SER A 241 -1.01 -11.69 5.95
CA SER A 241 -1.20 -13.15 5.92
C SER A 241 -2.51 -13.58 6.59
N ALA A 242 -3.27 -14.47 5.95
CA ALA A 242 -4.40 -15.16 6.58
C ALA A 242 -3.98 -16.05 7.76
N LYS A 243 -2.81 -16.70 7.67
CA LYS A 243 -2.37 -17.76 8.60
C LYS A 243 -1.40 -17.27 9.68
N GLY A 244 -0.74 -16.15 9.43
CA GLY A 244 0.29 -15.57 10.30
C GLY A 244 1.60 -16.37 10.37
N SER A 245 1.74 -17.50 9.66
CA SER A 245 2.99 -18.28 9.68
C SER A 245 4.04 -17.64 8.77
N ALA A 246 5.33 -17.78 9.13
CA ALA A 246 6.42 -17.40 8.23
C ALA A 246 6.27 -18.06 6.84
N GLY A 247 6.51 -17.29 5.77
CA GLY A 247 6.35 -17.73 4.38
C GLY A 247 4.93 -17.62 3.82
N SER A 248 3.92 -17.34 4.65
CA SER A 248 2.55 -17.06 4.18
C SER A 248 2.26 -15.57 3.98
N PHE A 249 3.23 -14.70 4.32
CA PHE A 249 3.08 -13.27 4.15
C PHE A 249 3.29 -12.85 2.69
N LYS A 250 2.41 -11.98 2.21
CA LYS A 250 2.54 -11.24 0.95
C LYS A 250 2.72 -9.75 1.23
N ALA A 251 3.43 -9.04 0.35
CA ALA A 251 3.55 -7.59 0.44
C ALA A 251 2.18 -6.95 0.22
N ASN A 252 1.84 -5.94 1.01
CA ASN A 252 0.48 -5.42 1.09
C ASN A 252 0.40 -3.91 1.29
N GLY A 253 0.84 -3.15 0.29
CA GLY A 253 0.85 -1.69 0.38
C GLY A 253 1.91 -1.15 1.34
N THR A 254 1.72 0.07 1.83
CA THR A 254 2.70 0.77 2.68
C THR A 254 2.07 1.66 3.74
N HIS A 255 2.73 1.80 4.88
CA HIS A 255 2.46 2.84 5.89
C HIS A 255 3.57 3.89 5.88
N LYS A 256 3.24 5.15 6.18
CA LYS A 256 4.25 6.20 6.39
C LYS A 256 4.72 6.22 7.84
N VAL A 257 6.04 6.37 8.01
CA VAL A 257 6.70 6.69 9.28
C VAL A 257 7.45 8.01 9.17
N LYS A 258 7.47 8.77 10.25
CA LYS A 258 8.17 10.06 10.33
C LYS A 258 9.36 9.97 11.28
N SER A 259 10.51 10.44 10.83
CA SER A 259 11.72 10.47 11.65
C SER A 259 11.65 11.54 12.74
N SER A 260 11.93 11.16 13.99
CA SER A 260 12.13 12.10 15.09
C SER A 260 13.56 12.67 15.16
N SER A 261 14.51 12.05 14.45
CA SER A 261 15.95 12.35 14.51
C SER A 261 16.54 12.75 13.16
N ALA A 262 17.67 13.47 13.19
CA ALA A 262 18.45 13.80 12.02
C ALA A 262 19.77 13.02 11.99
N THR A 263 20.17 12.59 10.81
CA THR A 263 21.41 11.86 10.54
C THR A 263 22.10 12.46 9.32
N THR A 264 23.33 12.93 9.50
CA THR A 264 24.23 13.25 8.38
C THR A 264 25.25 12.14 8.27
N TYR A 265 25.30 11.48 7.12
CA TYR A 265 26.25 10.39 6.90
C TYR A 265 27.58 10.93 6.41
N ASP A 266 28.66 10.19 6.67
CA ASP A 266 30.00 10.54 6.20
C ASP A 266 30.05 10.74 4.69
N ALA A 267 30.77 11.78 4.29
CA ALA A 267 31.00 12.09 2.89
C ALA A 267 31.76 10.96 2.18
N LYS A 268 31.30 10.57 0.98
CA LYS A 268 31.95 9.54 0.15
C LYS A 268 32.60 10.18 -1.06
N LYS A 269 33.93 10.10 -1.12
CA LYS A 269 34.74 10.68 -2.20
C LYS A 269 35.04 9.65 -3.28
N GLY A 270 34.98 10.10 -4.53
CA GLY A 270 35.40 9.35 -5.70
C GLY A 270 34.42 8.25 -6.11
N ALA A 271 34.92 7.16 -6.68
CA ALA A 271 34.07 6.06 -7.15
C ALA A 271 33.56 5.22 -5.96
N HIS A 272 32.25 5.06 -5.84
CA HIS A 272 31.62 4.32 -4.75
C HIS A 272 30.19 3.87 -5.11
N GLY A 273 29.70 2.88 -4.36
CA GLY A 273 28.28 2.58 -4.24
C GLY A 273 27.96 2.40 -2.77
N THR A 274 27.06 3.21 -2.23
CA THR A 274 26.75 3.25 -0.80
C THR A 274 25.24 3.21 -0.59
N PHE A 275 24.81 2.32 0.30
CA PHE A 275 23.48 2.32 0.89
C PHE A 275 23.55 2.99 2.24
N TYR A 276 22.64 3.91 2.49
CA TYR A 276 22.44 4.57 3.77
C TYR A 276 21.29 3.86 4.48
N LYS A 277 21.57 3.32 5.66
CA LYS A 277 20.66 2.44 6.40
C LYS A 277 20.29 3.05 7.74
N LYS A 278 19.03 2.93 8.12
CA LYS A 278 18.54 3.09 9.49
C LYS A 278 17.94 1.76 9.94
N TYR A 279 17.63 1.65 11.22
CA TYR A 279 16.81 0.60 11.77
C TYR A 279 15.36 1.07 11.90
N GLN A 280 14.43 0.14 11.75
CA GLN A 280 13.00 0.33 11.93
C GLN A 280 12.45 -0.88 12.67
N ASP A 281 11.60 -0.64 13.66
CA ASP A 281 10.89 -1.72 14.35
C ASP A 281 9.61 -2.06 13.61
N TYR A 282 9.21 -3.32 13.70
CA TYR A 282 7.98 -3.83 13.12
C TYR A 282 7.18 -4.61 14.15
N GLY A 283 5.86 -4.45 14.13
CA GLY A 283 4.93 -5.26 14.90
C GLY A 283 4.26 -6.28 13.98
N LYS A 284 4.09 -7.51 14.46
CA LYS A 284 3.12 -8.46 13.89
C LYS A 284 1.84 -8.34 14.68
N PHE A 285 0.74 -8.03 14.01
CA PHE A 285 -0.57 -7.89 14.60
C PHE A 285 -1.46 -9.06 14.23
N PHE A 286 -2.23 -9.54 15.20
CA PHE A 286 -3.43 -10.33 14.98
C PHE A 286 -4.59 -9.36 14.82
N ASN A 287 -5.36 -9.52 13.76
CA ASN A 287 -6.53 -8.69 13.47
C ASN A 287 -7.75 -9.59 13.39
N CYS A 288 -8.85 -9.12 13.97
CA CYS A 288 -10.12 -9.82 14.01
C CYS A 288 -11.22 -8.79 13.84
N VAL A 289 -12.11 -9.00 12.88
CA VAL A 289 -13.38 -8.27 12.78
C VAL A 289 -14.52 -9.27 12.81
N VAL A 290 -15.69 -8.81 13.24
CA VAL A 290 -16.90 -9.62 13.19
C VAL A 290 -17.61 -9.26 11.90
N ASP A 291 -17.96 -10.25 11.07
CA ASP A 291 -18.79 -10.03 9.88
C ASP A 291 -20.26 -9.75 10.24
N ILE A 292 -21.09 -9.49 9.23
CA ILE A 292 -22.52 -9.18 9.44
C ILE A 292 -23.31 -10.34 10.09
N ASN A 293 -22.82 -11.58 10.04
CA ASN A 293 -23.44 -12.75 10.68
C ASN A 293 -23.02 -12.96 12.13
N GLY A 294 -21.98 -12.26 12.58
CA GLY A 294 -21.38 -12.48 13.88
C GLY A 294 -20.18 -13.43 13.88
N TYR A 295 -19.62 -13.79 12.71
CA TYR A 295 -18.43 -14.64 12.62
C TYR A 295 -17.15 -13.81 12.69
N ALA A 296 -16.16 -14.35 13.41
CA ALA A 296 -14.84 -13.73 13.51
C ALA A 296 -14.04 -14.01 12.24
N VAL A 297 -13.67 -12.96 11.52
CA VAL A 297 -12.75 -12.98 10.37
C VAL A 297 -11.36 -12.58 10.87
N ILE A 298 -10.35 -13.41 10.61
CA ILE A 298 -9.03 -13.31 11.24
C ILE A 298 -7.94 -13.21 10.18
N TRP A 299 -7.00 -12.29 10.40
CA TRP A 299 -5.78 -12.20 9.61
C TRP A 299 -4.63 -11.64 10.45
N TYR A 300 -3.45 -11.60 9.85
CA TYR A 300 -2.25 -11.06 10.44
C TYR A 300 -1.65 -10.00 9.54
N SER A 301 -1.21 -8.89 10.13
CA SER A 301 -0.43 -7.87 9.45
C SER A 301 0.95 -7.73 10.08
N VAL A 302 1.93 -7.27 9.31
CA VAL A 302 3.26 -6.91 9.80
C VAL A 302 3.55 -5.50 9.32
N SER A 303 3.51 -4.55 10.25
CA SER A 303 3.51 -3.11 9.98
C SER A 303 4.60 -2.41 10.79
N PRO A 304 5.14 -1.27 10.31
CA PRO A 304 6.15 -0.54 11.06
C PRO A 304 5.58 -0.01 12.38
N ILE A 305 6.37 -0.12 13.45
CA ILE A 305 6.11 0.49 14.76
C ILE A 305 7.32 1.32 15.17
N GLY A 306 7.11 2.36 15.96
CA GLY A 306 8.13 3.33 16.29
C GLY A 306 8.64 4.12 15.09
N VAL A 307 9.75 4.82 15.34
CA VAL A 307 10.37 5.74 14.38
C VAL A 307 11.73 5.21 13.93
N PRO A 308 12.18 5.56 12.70
CA PRO A 308 13.50 5.17 12.22
C PRO A 308 14.62 5.66 13.15
N HIS A 309 15.45 4.73 13.64
CA HIS A 309 16.51 4.99 14.60
C HIS A 309 17.83 4.33 14.19
N GLY A 310 18.91 4.67 14.88
CA GLY A 310 20.27 4.28 14.50
C GLY A 310 20.65 4.68 13.06
N SER A 311 21.90 4.46 12.68
CA SER A 311 22.32 4.68 11.30
C SER A 311 23.65 4.02 10.99
N TYR A 312 23.78 3.47 9.79
CA TYR A 312 25.06 2.98 9.28
C TYR A 312 25.09 3.00 7.75
N THR A 313 26.26 2.76 7.17
CA THR A 313 26.41 2.62 5.71
C THR A 313 26.75 1.18 5.34
N ALA A 314 26.12 0.67 4.28
CA ALA A 314 26.51 -0.58 3.65
C ALA A 314 27.10 -0.31 2.26
N LYS A 315 28.15 -1.06 1.89
CA LYS A 315 28.75 -0.96 0.55
C LYS A 315 27.88 -1.72 -0.45
N SER A 316 27.61 -1.12 -1.59
CA SER A 316 26.99 -1.84 -2.71
C SER A 316 27.97 -2.83 -3.33
N THR A 317 27.50 -4.00 -3.71
CA THR A 317 28.29 -5.00 -4.45
C THR A 317 28.58 -4.55 -5.88
N SER A 318 27.71 -3.72 -6.46
CA SER A 318 27.86 -3.17 -7.81
C SER A 318 27.30 -1.74 -7.92
N ILE A 319 27.79 -0.99 -8.90
CA ILE A 319 27.21 0.31 -9.26
C ILE A 319 26.21 0.06 -10.39
N PRO A 320 24.95 0.50 -10.26
CA PRO A 320 23.94 0.27 -11.29
C PRO A 320 24.27 1.02 -12.59
N THR A 321 23.87 0.44 -13.72
CA THR A 321 23.96 1.13 -15.00
C THR A 321 22.86 2.18 -15.09
N ALA A 322 23.24 3.45 -15.19
CA ALA A 322 22.33 4.57 -15.40
C ALA A 322 22.57 5.20 -16.79
N LYS A 323 21.52 5.45 -17.57
CA LYS A 323 21.64 5.96 -18.95
C LYS A 323 21.04 7.37 -19.14
N HIS A 324 20.19 7.80 -18.22
CA HIS A 324 19.42 9.04 -18.34
C HIS A 324 20.18 10.20 -17.67
N CYS A 325 21.09 10.81 -18.42
CA CYS A 325 22.08 11.74 -17.85
C CYS A 325 21.73 13.22 -18.09
N THR A 326 21.99 14.04 -17.07
CA THR A 326 21.99 15.50 -17.14
C THR A 326 23.36 16.02 -16.73
N ARG A 327 23.89 17.02 -17.45
CA ARG A 327 25.19 17.63 -17.16
C ARG A 327 25.04 18.75 -16.16
N TYR A 328 25.89 18.76 -15.13
CA TYR A 328 25.94 19.82 -14.13
C TYR A 328 27.32 20.49 -14.13
N SER A 329 27.32 21.83 -14.17
CA SER A 329 28.52 22.68 -14.19
C SER A 329 28.72 23.47 -12.90
N GLY A 330 27.80 23.38 -11.94
CA GLY A 330 27.90 24.01 -10.62
C GLY A 330 28.93 23.32 -9.71
N ALA A 331 29.42 24.05 -8.70
CA ALA A 331 30.33 23.51 -7.67
C ALA A 331 29.67 22.43 -6.78
N SER A 332 28.35 22.55 -6.61
CA SER A 332 27.52 21.62 -5.83
C SER A 332 26.17 21.45 -6.50
N LEU A 333 25.57 20.28 -6.30
CA LEU A 333 24.20 19.94 -6.64
C LEU A 333 23.56 19.30 -5.41
N THR A 334 22.38 19.77 -5.04
CA THR A 334 21.57 19.15 -4.00
C THR A 334 20.34 18.54 -4.65
N ILE A 335 20.07 17.27 -4.34
CA ILE A 335 18.84 16.58 -4.74
C ILE A 335 17.95 16.49 -3.51
N ASP A 336 16.84 17.25 -3.51
CA ASP A 336 15.92 17.40 -2.38
C ASP A 336 14.43 17.47 -2.79
N LYS A 337 14.10 17.31 -4.07
CA LYS A 337 12.74 17.39 -4.61
C LYS A 337 12.47 16.28 -5.63
N SER A 338 12.12 15.09 -5.15
CA SER A 338 11.53 13.98 -5.95
C SER A 338 11.15 12.82 -5.04
N LYS A 339 10.20 11.96 -5.43
CA LYS A 339 10.02 10.69 -4.71
C LYS A 339 11.32 9.91 -4.90
N ALA A 340 11.99 9.49 -3.81
CA ALA A 340 13.21 8.72 -3.98
C ALA A 340 12.90 7.31 -4.48
N GLN A 341 13.98 6.62 -4.78
CA GLN A 341 13.96 5.26 -5.27
C GLN A 341 13.13 4.34 -4.35
N LEU A 342 12.17 3.61 -4.93
CA LEU A 342 11.55 2.47 -4.26
C LEU A 342 12.56 1.32 -4.19
N TRP A 343 12.73 0.74 -3.01
CA TRP A 343 13.46 -0.50 -2.80
C TRP A 343 12.44 -1.58 -2.47
N SER A 344 12.21 -2.54 -3.37
CA SER A 344 11.27 -3.64 -3.15
C SER A 344 11.66 -4.54 -1.98
N SER A 345 12.97 -4.70 -1.73
CA SER A 345 13.56 -5.33 -0.53
C SER A 345 14.26 -4.25 0.31
N GLY A 346 13.49 -3.21 0.66
CA GLY A 346 13.97 -2.03 1.36
C GLY A 346 14.20 -2.25 2.84
N VAL A 347 13.41 -3.13 3.46
CA VAL A 347 13.47 -3.55 4.86
C VAL A 347 13.81 -5.04 4.94
N ALA A 348 14.92 -5.37 5.60
CA ALA A 348 15.33 -6.75 5.81
C ALA A 348 14.55 -7.38 6.97
N ILE A 349 13.52 -8.16 6.65
CA ILE A 349 12.62 -8.83 7.60
C ILE A 349 12.23 -10.25 7.13
N GLY A 350 12.73 -10.68 5.98
CA GLY A 350 12.42 -11.98 5.40
C GLY A 350 12.77 -13.17 6.28
N ASP A 351 13.75 -13.03 7.19
CA ASP A 351 14.08 -14.07 8.17
C ASP A 351 12.96 -14.30 9.21
N LYS A 352 12.01 -13.36 9.35
CA LYS A 352 10.87 -13.45 10.28
C LYS A 352 9.58 -13.86 9.60
N ILE A 353 9.31 -13.31 8.42
CA ILE A 353 7.99 -13.45 7.77
C ILE A 353 8.05 -14.15 6.41
N GLY A 354 9.25 -14.46 5.91
CA GLY A 354 9.47 -15.14 4.62
C GLY A 354 9.65 -14.21 3.42
N ILE A 355 9.42 -12.90 3.58
CA ILE A 355 9.64 -11.87 2.56
C ILE A 355 10.32 -10.63 3.14
N ASP A 356 11.15 -9.96 2.36
CA ASP A 356 11.57 -8.59 2.67
C ASP A 356 10.48 -7.60 2.24
N LEU A 357 10.35 -6.51 2.99
CA LEU A 357 9.34 -5.49 2.71
C LEU A 357 9.95 -4.30 1.99
N SER A 358 9.10 -3.53 1.31
CA SER A 358 9.54 -2.37 0.56
C SER A 358 9.94 -1.21 1.49
N ALA A 359 10.75 -0.29 0.98
CA ALA A 359 10.97 1.01 1.61
C ALA A 359 11.08 2.07 0.51
N GLN A 360 10.58 3.26 0.79
CA GLN A 360 10.74 4.44 -0.03
C GLN A 360 10.83 5.67 0.88
N THR A 361 11.99 6.30 0.93
CA THR A 361 12.16 7.57 1.65
C THR A 361 12.16 8.68 0.62
N GLY A 362 11.19 9.61 0.62
CA GLY A 362 11.17 10.69 -0.38
C GLY A 362 12.41 11.60 -0.33
N TRP A 363 12.85 12.15 -1.46
CA TRP A 363 13.70 13.36 -1.47
C TRP A 363 12.78 14.55 -1.21
N SER A 364 12.80 15.01 0.03
CA SER A 364 12.10 16.20 0.48
C SER A 364 13.12 17.20 1.01
N ASN A 365 12.69 18.37 1.48
CA ASN A 365 13.60 19.30 2.16
C ASN A 365 14.28 18.64 3.38
N GLU A 366 13.68 17.56 3.90
CA GLU A 366 14.12 16.76 5.03
C GLU A 366 15.10 15.65 4.61
N THR A 367 15.02 15.08 3.40
CA THR A 367 16.00 14.08 2.92
C THR A 367 16.73 14.57 1.68
N ARG A 368 18.06 14.74 1.76
CA ARG A 368 18.84 15.29 0.63
C ARG A 368 20.12 14.53 0.33
N LEU A 369 20.49 14.52 -0.95
CA LEU A 369 21.79 14.08 -1.43
C LEU A 369 22.56 15.29 -1.97
N ASP A 370 23.62 15.66 -1.27
CA ASP A 370 24.55 16.69 -1.72
C ASP A 370 25.67 16.04 -2.53
N ILE A 371 25.92 16.57 -3.72
CA ILE A 371 27.00 16.16 -4.62
C ILE A 371 27.89 17.37 -4.85
N LYS A 372 29.12 17.32 -4.35
CA LYS A 372 30.14 18.35 -4.55
C LYS A 372 31.16 17.87 -5.57
N ARG A 373 31.47 18.72 -6.56
CA ARG A 373 32.54 18.41 -7.52
C ARG A 373 33.90 18.91 -7.04
N THR A 374 34.96 18.31 -7.53
CA THR A 374 36.29 18.90 -7.49
C THR A 374 36.31 20.16 -8.38
N SER A 375 36.93 21.25 -7.91
CA SER A 375 36.99 22.52 -8.65
C SER A 375 37.51 22.34 -10.08
N GLY A 376 36.93 23.08 -11.03
CA GLY A 376 37.31 23.04 -12.45
C GLY A 376 36.82 21.81 -13.25
N THR A 377 36.01 20.92 -12.67
CA THR A 377 35.53 19.71 -13.36
C THR A 377 34.03 19.73 -13.67
N GLY A 378 33.57 19.12 -14.76
CA GLY A 378 32.14 18.81 -14.94
C GLY A 378 31.81 17.43 -14.37
N PHE A 379 30.53 17.14 -14.16
CA PHE A 379 30.05 15.77 -13.99
C PHE A 379 28.66 15.59 -14.62
N LEU A 380 28.34 14.34 -14.94
CA LEU A 380 26.99 13.92 -15.32
C LEU A 380 26.33 13.28 -14.10
N LEU A 381 25.07 13.61 -13.83
CA LEU A 381 24.24 12.82 -12.92
C LEU A 381 23.24 12.04 -13.78
N CYS A 382 23.20 10.73 -13.61
CA CYS A 382 22.37 9.84 -14.41
C CYS A 382 21.42 9.05 -13.52
N GLY A 383 20.14 8.96 -13.88
CA GLY A 383 19.22 8.02 -13.25
C GLY A 383 19.16 6.68 -13.99
N THR A 384 18.76 5.63 -13.27
CA THR A 384 18.55 4.28 -13.83
C THR A 384 17.26 4.17 -14.61
N THR A 385 16.26 5.00 -14.29
CA THR A 385 14.92 4.94 -14.88
C THR A 385 14.61 6.22 -15.65
N ASP A 386 15.01 7.38 -15.12
CA ASP A 386 14.74 8.68 -15.74
C ASP A 386 15.83 9.71 -15.41
N LYS A 387 15.76 10.92 -15.99
CA LYS A 387 16.67 12.02 -15.68
C LYS A 387 16.53 12.44 -14.20
N PRO A 388 17.61 12.91 -13.54
CA PRO A 388 17.64 13.13 -12.09
C PRO A 388 16.55 14.02 -11.47
N GLU A 389 16.02 14.99 -12.22
CA GLU A 389 15.03 15.96 -11.75
C GLU A 389 13.58 15.56 -12.06
N GLN A 390 13.36 14.38 -12.65
CA GLN A 390 12.02 13.88 -12.94
C GLN A 390 11.42 13.12 -11.75
N LYS A 391 10.14 12.77 -11.83
CA LYS A 391 9.35 12.19 -10.71
C LYS A 391 9.97 10.90 -10.15
N SER A 392 10.58 10.08 -11.01
CA SER A 392 11.06 8.73 -10.68
C SER A 392 12.40 8.41 -11.37
N PRO A 393 13.52 9.08 -11.01
CA PRO A 393 14.81 8.87 -11.68
C PRO A 393 15.43 7.49 -11.39
N GLY A 394 14.89 6.74 -10.42
CA GLY A 394 15.47 5.51 -9.92
C GLY A 394 16.72 5.78 -9.10
N ARG A 395 17.77 4.97 -9.30
CA ARG A 395 19.07 5.17 -8.61
C ARG A 395 19.87 6.24 -9.33
N LEU A 396 20.45 7.18 -8.57
CA LEU A 396 21.28 8.24 -9.13
C LEU A 396 22.75 7.83 -9.12
N VAL A 397 23.42 7.99 -10.26
CA VAL A 397 24.84 7.66 -10.47
C VAL A 397 25.57 8.88 -11.03
N ALA A 398 26.56 9.38 -10.29
CA ALA A 398 27.47 10.40 -10.77
C ALA A 398 28.53 9.79 -11.71
N LYS A 399 28.77 10.44 -12.84
CA LYS A 399 29.69 9.99 -13.89
C LYS A 399 30.64 11.11 -14.34
N PRO A 400 31.76 10.75 -15.01
CA PRO A 400 32.76 11.71 -15.49
C PRO A 400 32.23 12.83 -16.39
#